data_AF-A0A0R1U2S6-F1
#
_entry.id   AF-A0A0R1U2S6-F1
#
_cell.length_a   1.000
_cell.length_b   1.000
_cell.length_c   1.000
_cell.angle_alpha   90.00
_cell.angle_beta   90.00
_cell.angle_gamma   90.00
#
_symmetry.space_group_name_H-M   'P 1'
#
loop_
_entity.id
_entity.type
_entity.pdbx_description
1 polymer ?
#
loop_
_entity_poly.entity_id
_entity_poly.type
_entity_poly.pdbx_seq_one_letter_code
_entity_poly.pdbx_strand_id
1 'polypeptide(L)'
;MLNLNDKETLDIITTQMEAATARTRTTLKYEERVNQFSSSPVWSANDTAHTNLIHEFTELLANKLVQSFNATQGLHETDFMDRFWLQSTATDSEHSTITAFLASDGDNHELMSIIDPLSTDGYMVATNLPTLLQITAQDGPQIDYSESEMKALSALTKALYATGYQFRSVDETVLQPVAGLTFGTKFDNDKPLTNSATITEPGNVRLFVETDDPVASFHVYDDEGHDWMDLGAASEPGDGLAWESTTIPDELVGSNLTLSVNVHSDQNVPALDELFVTAANNAILMRETTREGQYVLALPDHNDLTVTVDAEQGNISLGYPDATVQVVELVHNYAFLGTWLRGVLPKRPAFN
;
A
#
# COMPACT_ATOMS: atom_id res chain seq x y z
N MET A 1 4.73 -11.11 34.10
CA MET A 1 4.09 -12.43 33.97
C MET A 1 2.60 -12.20 33.88
N LEU A 2 1.93 -12.86 32.91
CA LEU A 2 0.47 -12.84 32.79
C LEU A 2 -0.17 -13.23 34.13
N ASN A 3 -1.15 -12.45 34.58
CA ASN A 3 -1.84 -12.72 35.84
C ASN A 3 -2.90 -13.80 35.62
N LEU A 4 -2.58 -15.05 35.90
CA LEU A 4 -3.52 -16.19 35.72
C LEU A 4 -4.70 -16.18 36.70
N ASN A 5 -4.72 -15.29 37.69
CA ASN A 5 -5.89 -15.07 38.55
C ASN A 5 -6.88 -14.05 37.95
N ASP A 6 -6.47 -13.30 36.93
CA ASP A 6 -7.35 -12.41 36.19
C ASP A 6 -8.26 -13.24 35.27
N LYS A 7 -9.57 -13.15 35.49
CA LYS A 7 -10.57 -13.99 34.81
C LYS A 7 -10.57 -13.79 33.31
N GLU A 8 -10.33 -12.56 32.86
CA GLU A 8 -10.33 -12.24 31.44
C GLU A 8 -9.07 -12.76 30.76
N THR A 9 -7.90 -12.60 31.37
CA THR A 9 -6.64 -13.17 30.89
C THR A 9 -6.75 -14.69 30.79
N LEU A 10 -7.31 -15.34 31.81
CA LEU A 10 -7.55 -16.78 31.79
C LEU A 10 -8.54 -17.19 30.70
N ASP A 11 -9.61 -16.43 30.49
CA ASP A 11 -10.58 -16.67 29.42
C ASP A 11 -9.94 -16.51 28.02
N ILE A 12 -9.12 -15.49 27.81
CA ILE A 12 -8.35 -15.33 26.58
C ILE A 12 -7.47 -16.56 26.36
N ILE A 13 -6.72 -17.00 27.36
CA ILE A 13 -5.82 -18.17 27.26
C ILE A 13 -6.57 -19.46 26.95
N THR A 14 -7.73 -19.70 27.56
CA THR A 14 -8.39 -21.02 27.52
C THR A 14 -9.42 -21.17 26.40
N THR A 15 -9.99 -20.08 25.92
CA THR A 15 -11.04 -20.11 24.90
C THR A 15 -10.45 -20.16 23.48
N GLN A 16 -11.01 -21.01 22.63
CA GLN A 16 -10.77 -21.00 21.18
C GLN A 16 -11.42 -19.75 20.58
N MET A 17 -10.68 -18.96 19.82
CA MET A 17 -11.16 -17.72 19.22
C MET A 17 -10.69 -17.59 17.78
N GLU A 18 -11.50 -16.89 16.98
CA GLU A 18 -11.05 -16.37 15.69
C GLU A 18 -9.92 -15.36 15.87
N ALA A 19 -8.99 -15.31 14.92
CA ALA A 19 -7.80 -14.48 14.98
C ALA A 19 -8.11 -12.99 15.22
N ALA A 20 -9.17 -12.46 14.60
CA ALA A 20 -9.60 -11.08 14.80
C ALA A 20 -10.05 -10.80 16.24
N THR A 21 -10.84 -11.71 16.82
CA THR A 21 -11.28 -11.59 18.23
C THR A 21 -10.11 -11.73 19.19
N ALA A 22 -9.18 -12.65 18.89
CA ALA A 22 -7.96 -12.81 19.67
C ALA A 22 -7.11 -11.53 19.68
N ARG A 23 -6.90 -10.89 18.51
CA ARG A 23 -6.21 -9.59 18.41
C ARG A 23 -6.91 -8.55 19.29
N THR A 24 -8.19 -8.29 19.05
CA THR A 24 -8.94 -7.25 19.78
C THR A 24 -8.90 -7.45 21.29
N ARG A 25 -9.20 -8.67 21.77
CA ARG A 25 -9.25 -8.93 23.22
C ARG A 25 -7.88 -8.87 23.88
N THR A 26 -6.84 -9.34 23.19
CA THR A 26 -5.46 -9.30 23.72
C THR A 26 -4.95 -7.86 23.76
N THR A 27 -5.18 -7.07 22.71
CA THR A 27 -4.86 -5.64 22.66
C THR A 27 -5.55 -4.86 23.78
N LEU A 28 -6.88 -4.98 23.92
CA LEU A 28 -7.62 -4.26 24.96
C LEU A 28 -7.12 -4.61 26.36
N LYS A 29 -6.77 -5.89 26.59
CA LYS A 29 -6.26 -6.32 27.88
C LYS A 29 -4.84 -5.80 28.16
N TYR A 30 -4.00 -5.74 27.14
CA TYR A 30 -2.70 -5.09 27.22
C TYR A 30 -2.84 -3.61 27.57
N GLU A 31 -3.69 -2.86 26.85
CA GLU A 31 -3.94 -1.44 27.10
C GLU A 31 -4.48 -1.16 28.51
N GLU A 32 -5.41 -1.99 29.00
CA GLU A 32 -5.88 -1.91 30.38
C GLU A 32 -4.72 -2.03 31.37
N ARG A 33 -3.78 -2.94 31.10
CA ARG A 33 -2.66 -3.19 32.00
C ARG A 33 -1.59 -2.11 31.93
N VAL A 34 -1.33 -1.55 30.75
CA VAL A 34 -0.49 -0.36 30.56
C VAL A 34 -1.06 0.81 31.36
N ASN A 35 -2.37 1.08 31.25
CA ASN A 35 -3.03 2.16 31.99
C ASN A 35 -2.90 2.00 33.52
N GLN A 36 -2.98 0.77 34.02
CA GLN A 36 -2.75 0.47 35.44
C GLN A 36 -1.29 0.75 35.86
N PHE A 37 -0.32 0.44 35.01
CA PHE A 37 1.10 0.75 35.27
C PHE A 37 1.35 2.26 35.28
N SER A 38 0.81 2.97 34.29
CA SER A 38 0.95 4.42 34.15
C SER A 38 0.35 5.20 35.33
N SER A 39 -0.66 4.64 36.01
CA SER A 39 -1.26 5.25 37.22
C SER A 39 -0.34 5.25 38.45
N SER A 40 0.78 4.52 38.42
CA SER A 40 1.77 4.44 39.50
C SER A 40 3.07 5.16 39.11
N PRO A 41 3.55 6.15 39.90
CA PRO A 41 4.82 6.82 39.64
C PRO A 41 6.04 5.88 39.62
N VAL A 42 5.95 4.72 40.28
CA VAL A 42 7.05 3.74 40.33
C VAL A 42 7.02 2.82 39.12
N TRP A 43 5.83 2.46 38.62
CA TRP A 43 5.71 1.56 37.46
C TRP A 43 5.89 2.30 36.14
N SER A 44 5.36 3.52 36.04
CA SER A 44 5.51 4.38 34.86
C SER A 44 6.97 4.71 34.50
N ALA A 45 7.90 4.63 35.45
CA ALA A 45 9.33 4.86 35.21
C ALA A 45 10.13 3.55 35.02
N ASN A 46 9.47 2.40 34.90
CA ASN A 46 10.11 1.08 34.86
C ASN A 46 10.01 0.46 33.46
N ASP A 47 10.85 0.93 32.54
CA ASP A 47 10.86 0.49 31.14
C ASP A 47 10.98 -1.03 30.99
N THR A 48 11.82 -1.67 31.81
CA THR A 48 11.96 -3.15 31.80
C THR A 48 10.64 -3.85 32.12
N ALA A 49 9.83 -3.31 33.03
CA ALA A 49 8.51 -3.88 33.32
C ALA A 49 7.54 -3.67 32.16
N HIS A 50 7.61 -2.52 31.47
CA HIS A 50 6.81 -2.24 30.28
C HIS A 50 7.21 -3.13 29.09
N THR A 51 8.50 -3.29 28.80
CA THR A 51 9.01 -4.20 27.76
C THR A 51 8.59 -5.65 28.00
N ASN A 52 8.67 -6.12 29.26
CA ASN A 52 8.19 -7.46 29.58
C ASN A 52 6.66 -7.58 29.44
N LEU A 53 5.91 -6.53 29.78
CA LEU A 53 4.46 -6.53 29.65
C LEU A 53 4.04 -6.65 28.19
N ILE A 54 4.60 -5.82 27.29
CA ILE A 54 4.28 -5.89 25.86
C ILE A 54 4.69 -7.25 25.29
N HIS A 55 5.87 -7.77 25.64
CA HIS A 55 6.32 -9.09 25.18
C HIS A 55 5.35 -10.22 25.55
N GLU A 56 4.85 -10.23 26.80
CA GLU A 56 3.93 -11.27 27.28
C GLU A 56 2.58 -11.27 26.56
N PHE A 57 2.03 -10.09 26.27
CA PHE A 57 0.78 -9.98 25.52
C PHE A 57 0.99 -10.27 24.03
N THR A 58 2.16 -9.93 23.48
CA THR A 58 2.53 -10.29 22.10
C THR A 58 2.70 -11.81 21.94
N GLU A 59 3.30 -12.48 22.92
CA GLU A 59 3.40 -13.94 22.98
C GLU A 59 2.02 -14.59 23.13
N LEU A 60 1.14 -14.04 23.99
CA LEU A 60 -0.24 -14.52 24.11
C LEU A 60 -0.98 -14.43 22.76
N LEU A 61 -0.83 -13.31 22.06
CA LEU A 61 -1.44 -13.12 20.75
C LEU A 61 -0.87 -14.10 19.72
N ALA A 62 0.45 -14.29 19.65
CA ALA A 62 1.08 -15.25 18.75
C ALA A 62 0.52 -16.67 18.96
N ASN A 63 0.42 -17.11 20.21
CA ASN A 63 -0.17 -18.41 20.54
C ASN A 63 -1.64 -18.52 20.11
N LYS A 64 -2.42 -17.44 20.26
CA LYS A 64 -3.82 -17.41 19.81
C LYS A 64 -3.96 -17.40 18.29
N LEU A 65 -3.05 -16.74 17.58
CA LEU A 65 -3.01 -16.77 16.12
C LEU A 65 -2.74 -18.20 15.62
N VAL A 66 -1.73 -18.90 16.16
CA VAL A 66 -1.47 -20.31 15.82
C VAL A 66 -2.69 -21.19 16.10
N GLN A 67 -3.35 -21.00 17.23
CA GLN A 67 -4.57 -21.72 17.57
C GLN A 67 -5.72 -21.46 16.58
N SER A 68 -5.89 -20.21 16.13
CA SER A 68 -6.90 -19.84 15.13
C SER A 68 -6.56 -20.39 13.75
N PHE A 69 -5.29 -20.32 13.33
CA PHE A 69 -4.84 -20.84 12.04
C PHE A 69 -5.01 -22.35 11.95
N ASN A 70 -4.74 -23.07 13.04
CA ASN A 70 -5.03 -24.50 13.13
C ASN A 70 -6.51 -24.84 13.05
N ALA A 71 -7.43 -23.89 13.23
CA ALA A 71 -8.87 -24.09 13.02
C ALA A 71 -9.37 -23.56 11.66
N THR A 72 -8.50 -22.91 10.88
CA THR A 72 -8.86 -22.26 9.62
C THR A 72 -8.86 -23.27 8.46
N GLN A 73 -9.90 -23.22 7.62
CA GLN A 73 -9.98 -24.05 6.42
C GLN A 73 -8.81 -23.75 5.47
N GLY A 74 -8.17 -24.80 4.95
CA GLY A 74 -6.98 -24.68 4.08
C GLY A 74 -5.65 -24.63 4.84
N LEU A 75 -5.69 -24.50 6.17
CA LEU A 75 -4.53 -24.58 7.06
C LEU A 75 -4.59 -25.81 7.99
N HIS A 76 -5.78 -26.13 8.50
CA HIS A 76 -6.00 -27.26 9.41
C HIS A 76 -5.46 -28.59 8.84
N GLU A 77 -4.70 -29.32 9.65
CA GLU A 77 -4.13 -30.64 9.34
C GLU A 77 -3.29 -30.67 8.04
N THR A 78 -2.54 -29.58 7.78
CA THR A 78 -1.59 -29.49 6.66
C THR A 78 -0.15 -29.63 7.14
N ASP A 79 0.72 -30.21 6.29
CA ASP A 79 2.17 -30.24 6.53
C ASP A 79 2.76 -28.83 6.72
N PHE A 80 2.17 -27.83 6.05
CA PHE A 80 2.54 -26.43 6.25
C PHE A 80 2.34 -26.02 7.71
N MET A 81 1.18 -26.30 8.31
CA MET A 81 0.90 -25.94 9.71
C MET A 81 1.70 -26.77 10.71
N ASP A 82 2.09 -28.00 10.37
CA ASP A 82 2.98 -28.82 11.21
C ASP A 82 4.40 -28.22 11.31
N ARG A 83 4.83 -27.45 10.30
CA ARG A 83 6.14 -26.78 10.22
C ARG A 83 6.07 -25.29 10.53
N PHE A 84 4.88 -24.71 10.59
CA PHE A 84 4.66 -23.29 10.83
C PHE A 84 4.81 -22.95 12.32
N TRP A 85 5.54 -21.90 12.61
CA TRP A 85 5.63 -21.38 13.98
C TRP A 85 5.80 -19.86 13.99
N LEU A 86 5.48 -19.26 15.14
CA LEU A 86 5.59 -17.81 15.37
C LEU A 86 6.61 -17.55 16.48
N GLN A 87 7.44 -16.54 16.29
CA GLN A 87 8.34 -16.01 17.31
C GLN A 87 7.88 -14.63 17.73
N SER A 88 7.64 -14.41 19.02
CA SER A 88 7.44 -13.05 19.54
C SER A 88 8.75 -12.44 20.02
N THR A 89 8.90 -11.13 19.81
CA THR A 89 9.99 -10.33 20.35
C THR A 89 9.46 -8.97 20.80
N ALA A 90 10.11 -8.35 21.79
CA ALA A 90 9.89 -6.96 22.17
C ALA A 90 11.23 -6.27 22.23
N THR A 91 11.39 -5.17 21.49
CA THR A 91 12.64 -4.42 21.43
C THR A 91 12.75 -3.42 22.57
N ASP A 92 11.61 -2.82 22.94
CA ASP A 92 11.49 -1.79 23.96
C ASP A 92 10.07 -1.79 24.56
N SER A 93 9.70 -0.74 25.28
CA SER A 93 8.41 -0.61 25.97
C SER A 93 7.23 -0.31 25.03
N GLU A 94 7.49 0.05 23.77
CA GLU A 94 6.50 0.52 22.80
C GLU A 94 6.39 -0.43 21.60
N HIS A 95 7.49 -1.10 21.25
CA HIS A 95 7.58 -1.90 20.04
C HIS A 95 7.73 -3.40 20.29
N SER A 96 6.94 -4.17 19.56
CA SER A 96 7.04 -5.63 19.54
C SER A 96 6.75 -6.19 18.16
N THR A 97 7.24 -7.40 17.89
CA THR A 97 7.10 -8.05 16.59
C THR A 97 6.75 -9.52 16.76
N ILE A 98 5.87 -10.03 15.90
CA ILE A 98 5.64 -11.46 15.71
C ILE A 98 6.20 -11.85 14.35
N THR A 99 7.24 -12.67 14.32
CA THR A 99 7.84 -13.19 13.07
C THR A 99 7.33 -14.58 12.79
N ALA A 100 6.87 -14.81 11.56
CA ALA A 100 6.35 -16.09 11.10
C ALA A 100 7.41 -16.87 10.33
N PHE A 101 7.59 -18.13 10.69
CA PHE A 101 8.59 -19.02 10.11
C PHE A 101 7.96 -20.31 9.58
N LEU A 102 8.56 -20.84 8.53
CA LEU A 102 8.35 -22.20 8.06
C LEU A 102 9.62 -23.01 8.32
N ALA A 103 9.53 -24.05 9.14
CA ALA A 103 10.65 -24.92 9.42
C ALA A 103 10.99 -25.81 8.20
N SER A 104 12.29 -26.07 8.02
CA SER A 104 12.84 -27.03 7.06
C SER A 104 14.03 -27.78 7.70
N ASP A 105 14.58 -28.78 7.00
CA ASP A 105 15.69 -29.58 7.50
C ASP A 105 16.93 -28.73 7.82
N GLY A 106 17.09 -28.37 9.09
CA GLY A 106 18.23 -27.62 9.61
C GLY A 106 18.15 -26.10 9.46
N ASP A 107 17.04 -25.55 8.97
CA ASP A 107 16.87 -24.10 8.76
C ASP A 107 15.42 -23.64 8.99
N ASN A 108 15.23 -22.35 9.29
CA ASN A 108 13.92 -21.71 9.42
C ASN A 108 13.77 -20.63 8.37
N HIS A 109 12.81 -20.80 7.48
CA HIS A 109 12.52 -19.82 6.46
C HIS A 109 11.58 -18.75 7.01
N GLU A 110 12.06 -17.51 7.14
CA GLU A 110 11.24 -16.38 7.55
C GLU A 110 10.25 -16.03 6.43
N LEU A 111 8.96 -16.01 6.72
CA LEU A 111 7.92 -15.69 5.75
C LEU A 111 7.63 -14.19 5.76
N MET A 112 7.23 -13.68 6.92
CA MET A 112 6.78 -12.31 7.15
C MET A 112 6.82 -11.99 8.64
N SER A 113 6.70 -10.71 8.97
CA SER A 113 6.59 -10.23 10.34
C SER A 113 5.34 -9.35 10.52
N ILE A 114 4.73 -9.41 11.70
CA ILE A 114 3.68 -8.49 12.15
C ILE A 114 4.33 -7.51 13.11
N ILE A 115 4.43 -6.25 12.71
CA ILE A 115 5.02 -5.17 13.49
C ILE A 115 3.94 -4.51 14.34
N ASP A 116 4.27 -4.25 15.61
CA ASP A 116 3.39 -3.65 16.61
C ASP A 116 2.00 -4.32 16.65
N PRO A 117 1.94 -5.65 16.82
CA PRO A 117 0.70 -6.43 16.65
C PRO A 117 -0.40 -6.04 17.65
N LEU A 118 -0.01 -5.51 18.82
CA LEU A 118 -0.97 -5.04 19.82
C LEU A 118 -1.50 -3.63 19.54
N SER A 119 -0.99 -2.92 18.53
CA SER A 119 -1.47 -1.59 18.12
C SER A 119 -2.62 -1.69 17.12
N THR A 120 -3.48 -0.65 17.08
CA THR A 120 -4.46 -0.48 16.00
C THR A 120 -3.79 -0.34 14.64
N ASP A 121 -2.60 0.26 14.61
CA ASP A 121 -1.82 0.53 13.39
C ASP A 121 -0.79 -0.58 13.10
N GLY A 122 -0.89 -1.72 13.79
CA GLY A 122 -0.06 -2.89 13.54
C GLY A 122 -0.21 -3.36 12.08
N TYR A 123 0.91 -3.78 11.48
CA TYR A 123 0.99 -4.05 10.04
C TYR A 123 1.91 -5.25 9.75
N MET A 124 1.84 -5.78 8.53
CA MET A 124 2.68 -6.88 8.07
C MET A 124 3.82 -6.38 7.19
N VAL A 125 4.95 -7.09 7.25
CA VAL A 125 6.09 -6.91 6.35
C VAL A 125 6.45 -8.26 5.75
N ALA A 126 6.48 -8.35 4.43
CA ALA A 126 6.88 -9.57 3.72
C ALA A 126 8.41 -9.70 3.66
N THR A 127 8.92 -10.88 4.02
CA THR A 127 10.35 -11.20 3.91
C THR A 127 10.59 -12.10 2.71
N ASN A 128 10.05 -13.32 2.70
CA ASN A 128 10.22 -14.28 1.61
C ASN A 128 8.89 -14.77 1.03
N LEU A 129 7.86 -13.93 1.04
CA LEU A 129 6.58 -14.26 0.39
C LEU A 129 6.69 -14.16 -1.14
N PRO A 130 5.85 -14.90 -1.89
CA PRO A 130 5.80 -14.82 -3.34
C PRO A 130 5.54 -13.39 -3.84
N THR A 131 6.33 -12.97 -4.82
CA THR A 131 6.23 -11.66 -5.48
C THR A 131 5.62 -11.78 -6.87
N LEU A 132 5.18 -10.65 -7.43
CA LEU A 132 4.58 -10.61 -8.76
C LEU A 132 5.55 -11.09 -9.84
N LEU A 133 6.83 -10.75 -9.72
CA LEU A 133 7.87 -11.20 -10.65
C LEU A 133 8.00 -12.73 -10.66
N GLN A 134 8.02 -13.36 -9.49
CA GLN A 134 8.15 -14.82 -9.38
C GLN A 134 6.96 -15.57 -9.97
N ILE A 135 5.73 -15.06 -9.80
CA ILE A 135 4.54 -15.76 -10.30
C ILE A 135 4.23 -15.50 -11.78
N THR A 136 4.79 -14.46 -12.38
CA THR A 136 4.48 -14.08 -13.76
C THR A 136 5.63 -14.32 -14.75
N ALA A 137 6.88 -14.39 -14.29
CA ALA A 137 8.03 -14.47 -15.20
C ALA A 137 8.24 -15.89 -15.74
N GLN A 138 8.46 -16.01 -17.06
CA GLN A 138 8.84 -17.28 -17.68
C GLN A 138 10.32 -17.62 -17.41
N ASP A 139 11.18 -16.59 -17.29
CA ASP A 139 12.64 -16.70 -17.05
C ASP A 139 13.07 -16.06 -15.72
N GLY A 140 12.14 -15.82 -14.79
CA GLY A 140 12.42 -15.15 -13.53
C GLY A 140 12.89 -16.10 -12.42
N PRO A 141 13.21 -15.56 -11.22
CA PRO A 141 13.44 -16.39 -10.05
C PRO A 141 12.21 -17.27 -9.82
N GLN A 142 12.43 -18.58 -9.70
CA GLN A 142 11.37 -19.57 -9.55
C GLN A 142 10.63 -19.38 -8.21
N ILE A 143 9.39 -19.88 -8.16
CA ILE A 143 8.63 -19.98 -6.93
C ILE A 143 9.22 -21.15 -6.13
N ASP A 144 9.79 -20.88 -4.96
CA ASP A 144 10.35 -21.92 -4.07
C ASP A 144 9.26 -22.62 -3.22
N TYR A 145 7.99 -22.29 -3.44
CA TYR A 145 6.84 -22.87 -2.76
C TYR A 145 6.11 -23.88 -3.65
N SER A 146 5.77 -25.04 -3.08
CA SER A 146 4.86 -25.99 -3.71
C SER A 146 3.45 -25.41 -3.86
N GLU A 147 2.63 -26.01 -4.72
CA GLU A 147 1.22 -25.59 -4.88
C GLU A 147 0.43 -25.68 -3.56
N SER A 148 0.70 -26.70 -2.73
CA SER A 148 0.11 -26.85 -1.40
C SER A 148 0.54 -25.74 -0.44
N GLU A 149 1.82 -25.36 -0.45
CA GLU A 149 2.32 -24.26 0.38
C GLU A 149 1.76 -22.92 -0.10
N MET A 150 1.62 -22.71 -1.41
CA MET A 150 0.96 -21.52 -1.96
C MET A 150 -0.50 -21.40 -1.51
N LYS A 151 -1.25 -22.52 -1.50
CA LYS A 151 -2.63 -22.55 -0.99
C LYS A 151 -2.69 -22.26 0.51
N ALA A 152 -1.76 -22.82 1.29
CA ALA A 152 -1.68 -22.56 2.73
C ALA A 152 -1.29 -21.11 3.01
N LEU A 153 -0.28 -20.56 2.34
CA LEU A 153 0.10 -19.15 2.45
C LEU A 153 -1.04 -18.21 2.09
N SER A 154 -1.79 -18.52 1.02
CA SER A 154 -2.99 -17.78 0.65
C SER A 154 -4.01 -17.76 1.80
N ALA A 155 -4.33 -18.93 2.38
CA ALA A 155 -5.25 -19.04 3.50
C ALA A 155 -4.75 -18.32 4.77
N LEU A 156 -3.46 -18.43 5.07
CA LEU A 156 -2.80 -17.73 6.18
C LEU A 156 -2.91 -16.22 6.02
N THR A 157 -2.58 -15.69 4.85
CA THR A 157 -2.68 -14.26 4.58
C THR A 157 -4.13 -13.78 4.65
N LYS A 158 -5.11 -14.53 4.13
CA LYS A 158 -6.55 -14.19 4.29
C LYS A 158 -6.95 -14.13 5.77
N ALA A 159 -6.53 -15.10 6.57
CA ALA A 159 -6.80 -15.13 8.01
C ALA A 159 -6.18 -13.93 8.75
N LEU A 160 -4.97 -13.51 8.36
CA LEU A 160 -4.30 -12.32 8.90
C LEU A 160 -4.97 -11.02 8.47
N TYR A 161 -5.38 -10.90 7.21
CA TYR A 161 -6.14 -9.73 6.75
C TYR A 161 -7.48 -9.60 7.49
N ALA A 162 -8.12 -10.71 7.84
CA ALA A 162 -9.34 -10.70 8.64
C ALA A 162 -9.13 -10.16 10.07
N THR A 163 -7.89 -10.14 10.60
CA THR A 163 -7.60 -9.48 11.87
C THR A 163 -7.43 -7.97 11.74
N GLY A 164 -7.40 -7.44 10.50
CA GLY A 164 -7.10 -6.05 10.20
C GLY A 164 -5.61 -5.74 10.07
N TYR A 165 -4.72 -6.74 10.03
CA TYR A 165 -3.34 -6.51 9.60
C TYR A 165 -3.26 -6.40 8.08
N GLN A 166 -2.43 -5.50 7.58
CA GLN A 166 -2.24 -5.27 6.16
C GLN A 166 -0.75 -5.13 5.85
N PHE A 167 -0.32 -5.52 4.65
CA PHE A 167 1.01 -5.12 4.17
C PHE A 167 1.01 -3.63 3.87
N ARG A 168 2.16 -2.97 4.01
CA ARG A 168 2.26 -1.52 3.81
C ARG A 168 2.38 -1.14 2.34
N SER A 169 2.97 -2.03 1.55
CA SER A 169 3.18 -1.77 0.13
C SER A 169 2.75 -2.93 -0.73
N VAL A 170 2.19 -2.60 -1.88
CA VAL A 170 1.63 -3.56 -2.83
C VAL A 170 2.70 -4.41 -3.53
N ASP A 171 3.95 -3.96 -3.50
CA ASP A 171 5.11 -4.67 -4.09
C ASP A 171 5.64 -5.79 -3.19
N GLU A 172 5.18 -5.85 -1.93
CA GLU A 172 5.68 -6.81 -0.94
C GLU A 172 5.34 -8.26 -1.30
N THR A 173 4.11 -8.52 -1.75
CA THR A 173 3.66 -9.87 -2.10
C THR A 173 2.40 -9.84 -2.98
N VAL A 174 2.17 -10.91 -3.74
CA VAL A 174 0.91 -11.15 -4.47
C VAL A 174 -0.19 -11.81 -3.64
N LEU A 175 0.07 -12.10 -2.37
CA LEU A 175 -0.91 -12.67 -1.44
C LEU A 175 -1.85 -11.60 -0.85
N GLN A 176 -1.70 -10.33 -1.23
CA GLN A 176 -2.56 -9.25 -0.79
C GLN A 176 -3.91 -9.30 -1.51
N PRO A 177 -5.01 -8.90 -0.86
CA PRO A 177 -6.29 -8.67 -1.52
C PRO A 177 -6.16 -7.65 -2.67
N VAL A 178 -6.93 -7.86 -3.73
CA VAL A 178 -7.02 -6.92 -4.85
C VAL A 178 -7.87 -5.71 -4.46
N ALA A 179 -8.92 -5.93 -3.68
CA ALA A 179 -9.79 -4.86 -3.22
C ALA A 179 -9.02 -3.89 -2.30
N GLY A 180 -8.95 -2.62 -2.71
CA GLY A 180 -8.22 -1.58 -1.98
C GLY A 180 -6.74 -1.51 -2.29
N LEU A 181 -6.22 -2.36 -3.19
CA LEU A 181 -4.82 -2.34 -3.60
C LEU A 181 -4.52 -0.99 -4.29
N THR A 182 -3.67 -0.17 -3.66
CA THR A 182 -3.41 1.21 -4.10
C THR A 182 -1.91 1.43 -4.31
N PHE A 183 -1.54 2.04 -5.44
CA PHE A 183 -0.15 2.28 -5.79
C PHE A 183 0.04 3.54 -6.63
N GLY A 184 1.22 4.15 -6.52
CA GLY A 184 1.58 5.34 -7.30
C GLY A 184 1.57 5.05 -8.80
N THR A 185 1.07 6.02 -9.57
CA THR A 185 1.11 6.01 -11.03
C THR A 185 1.89 7.20 -11.57
N LYS A 186 2.16 7.20 -12.86
CA LYS A 186 2.73 8.34 -13.59
C LYS A 186 1.67 8.97 -14.47
N PHE A 187 1.86 10.25 -14.76
CA PHE A 187 1.05 11.03 -15.69
C PHE A 187 1.92 11.44 -16.88
N ASP A 188 1.34 11.45 -18.07
CA ASP A 188 1.96 11.92 -19.29
C ASP A 188 1.93 13.45 -19.33
N ASN A 189 3.12 14.03 -19.20
CA ASN A 189 3.34 15.48 -19.19
C ASN A 189 3.87 16.00 -20.54
N ASP A 190 3.76 15.23 -21.62
CA ASP A 190 4.31 15.60 -22.94
C ASP A 190 3.57 16.78 -23.60
N LYS A 191 2.43 17.21 -23.03
CA LYS A 191 1.62 18.34 -23.52
C LYS A 191 1.19 19.25 -22.37
N PRO A 192 2.07 20.11 -21.87
CA PRO A 192 1.70 21.09 -20.85
C PRO A 192 0.62 22.05 -21.36
N LEU A 193 -0.24 22.49 -20.46
CA LEU A 193 -1.12 23.62 -20.67
C LEU A 193 -0.28 24.90 -20.67
N THR A 194 -0.46 25.77 -21.66
CA THR A 194 0.39 26.95 -21.82
C THR A 194 -0.41 28.23 -22.01
N ASN A 195 0.12 29.33 -21.47
CA ASN A 195 -0.32 30.67 -21.82
C ASN A 195 0.89 31.61 -21.87
N SER A 196 0.91 32.52 -22.84
CA SER A 196 2.05 33.41 -23.06
C SER A 196 1.66 34.88 -23.07
N ALA A 197 2.58 35.73 -22.64
CA ALA A 197 2.47 37.18 -22.75
C ALA A 197 3.78 37.80 -23.23
N THR A 198 3.67 38.73 -24.17
CA THR A 198 4.79 39.55 -24.61
C THR A 198 5.09 40.64 -23.59
N ILE A 199 6.35 40.75 -23.19
CA ILE A 199 6.80 41.76 -22.23
C ILE A 199 7.05 43.07 -22.96
N THR A 200 6.19 44.05 -22.73
CA THR A 200 6.30 45.37 -23.39
C THR A 200 7.05 46.41 -22.56
N GLU A 201 7.09 46.22 -21.25
CA GLU A 201 7.81 47.08 -20.32
C GLU A 201 8.27 46.28 -19.09
N PRO A 202 9.31 46.75 -18.38
CA PRO A 202 9.76 46.14 -17.13
C PRO A 202 8.70 46.27 -16.03
N GLY A 203 8.68 45.34 -15.07
CA GLY A 203 7.80 45.41 -13.91
C GLY A 203 6.78 44.28 -13.83
N ASN A 204 5.49 44.62 -13.87
CA ASN A 204 4.42 43.68 -13.49
C ASN A 204 3.96 42.80 -14.66
N VAL A 205 3.93 41.49 -14.44
CA VAL A 205 3.39 40.50 -15.38
C VAL A 205 2.53 39.51 -14.62
N ARG A 206 1.43 39.10 -15.25
CA ARG A 206 0.57 38.01 -14.79
C ARG A 206 0.31 37.06 -15.95
N LEU A 207 0.64 35.80 -15.74
CA LEU A 207 0.30 34.69 -16.63
C LEU A 207 -0.70 33.79 -15.89
N PHE A 208 -1.68 33.28 -16.61
CA PHE A 208 -2.72 32.41 -16.04
C PHE A 208 -3.05 31.28 -16.99
N VAL A 209 -3.07 30.05 -16.47
CA VAL A 209 -3.52 28.86 -17.19
C VAL A 209 -4.74 28.32 -16.45
N GLU A 210 -5.85 28.21 -17.18
CA GLU A 210 -7.09 27.60 -16.70
C GLU A 210 -6.94 26.08 -16.71
N THR A 211 -7.28 25.43 -15.59
CA THR A 211 -7.27 23.97 -15.45
C THR A 211 -8.17 23.53 -14.30
N ASP A 212 -8.97 22.50 -14.55
CA ASP A 212 -9.73 21.77 -13.53
C ASP A 212 -8.91 20.62 -12.90
N ASP A 213 -7.80 20.23 -13.55
CA ASP A 213 -6.91 19.16 -13.12
C ASP A 213 -5.87 19.66 -12.09
N PRO A 214 -5.48 18.82 -11.10
CA PRO A 214 -4.40 19.12 -10.15
C PRO A 214 -3.07 19.48 -10.83
N VAL A 215 -2.45 20.57 -10.41
CA VAL A 215 -1.16 21.04 -10.93
C VAL A 215 -0.03 20.15 -10.40
N ALA A 216 0.72 19.53 -11.31
CA ALA A 216 1.87 18.68 -10.99
C ALA A 216 3.16 19.51 -10.84
N SER A 217 3.40 20.38 -11.81
CA SER A 217 4.54 21.29 -11.85
C SER A 217 4.27 22.41 -12.85
N PHE A 218 5.03 23.49 -12.76
CA PHE A 218 4.99 24.55 -13.75
C PHE A 218 6.36 25.19 -13.92
N HIS A 219 6.55 25.86 -15.06
CA HIS A 219 7.74 26.64 -15.40
C HIS A 219 7.33 27.90 -16.16
N VAL A 220 8.19 28.92 -16.18
CA VAL A 220 7.96 30.14 -16.95
C VAL A 220 9.14 30.36 -17.89
N TYR A 221 8.95 30.06 -19.16
CA TYR A 221 10.02 30.12 -20.15
C TYR A 221 9.99 31.38 -20.98
N ASP A 222 11.15 31.91 -21.36
CA ASP A 222 11.27 32.88 -22.45
C ASP A 222 11.37 32.17 -23.82
N ASP A 223 11.53 32.95 -24.89
CA ASP A 223 11.69 32.46 -26.26
C ASP A 223 12.96 31.61 -26.48
N GLU A 224 13.97 31.76 -25.61
CA GLU A 224 15.23 31.03 -25.65
C GLU A 224 15.20 29.75 -24.79
N GLY A 225 14.10 29.53 -24.05
CA GLY A 225 13.90 28.37 -23.18
C GLY A 225 14.54 28.53 -21.80
N HIS A 226 14.92 29.73 -21.38
CA HIS A 226 15.39 29.98 -20.02
C HIS A 226 14.21 30.00 -19.04
N ASP A 227 14.38 29.36 -17.88
CA ASP A 227 13.37 29.33 -16.84
C ASP A 227 13.47 30.55 -15.92
N TRP A 228 12.38 31.28 -15.83
CA TRP A 228 12.20 32.51 -15.06
C TRP A 228 11.20 32.35 -13.92
N MET A 229 10.84 31.11 -13.57
CA MET A 229 9.90 30.79 -12.48
C MET A 229 10.18 31.57 -11.19
N ASP A 230 11.46 31.71 -10.82
CA ASP A 230 11.91 32.34 -9.57
C ASP A 230 11.71 33.87 -9.51
N LEU A 231 11.37 34.52 -10.63
CA LEU A 231 11.09 35.97 -10.66
C LEU A 231 9.70 36.34 -10.13
N GLY A 232 8.83 35.37 -9.88
CA GLY A 232 7.45 35.59 -9.49
C GLY A 232 6.99 34.65 -8.39
N ALA A 233 5.71 34.76 -8.06
CA ALA A 233 5.03 33.89 -7.14
C ALA A 233 3.85 33.22 -7.85
N ALA A 234 3.66 31.94 -7.57
CA ALA A 234 2.49 31.20 -8.03
C ALA A 234 1.33 31.31 -7.02
N SER A 235 0.12 31.25 -7.55
CA SER A 235 -1.11 31.11 -6.78
C SER A 235 -2.12 30.29 -7.59
N GLU A 236 -3.09 29.67 -6.93
CA GLU A 236 -4.14 28.86 -7.55
C GLU A 236 -5.51 29.54 -7.37
N PRO A 237 -5.81 30.63 -8.12
CA PRO A 237 -7.08 31.32 -8.00
C PRO A 237 -8.18 30.62 -8.81
N GLY A 238 -9.11 29.96 -8.13
CA GLY A 238 -10.22 29.26 -8.81
C GLY A 238 -9.73 28.02 -9.54
N ASP A 239 -10.21 27.81 -10.77
CA ASP A 239 -9.88 26.64 -11.60
C ASP A 239 -8.65 26.95 -12.48
N GLY A 240 -7.49 27.17 -11.85
CA GLY A 240 -6.25 27.37 -12.59
C GLY A 240 -5.04 27.84 -11.79
N LEU A 241 -3.91 27.94 -12.48
CA LEU A 241 -2.64 28.42 -11.95
C LEU A 241 -2.31 29.80 -12.49
N ALA A 242 -2.10 30.75 -11.59
CA ALA A 242 -1.54 32.07 -11.90
C ALA A 242 -0.08 32.16 -11.47
N TRP A 243 0.76 32.73 -12.31
CA TRP A 243 2.10 33.18 -11.95
C TRP A 243 2.21 34.68 -12.13
N GLU A 244 2.68 35.38 -11.10
CA GLU A 244 2.77 36.83 -11.06
C GLU A 244 4.16 37.29 -10.64
N SER A 245 4.75 38.19 -11.42
CA SER A 245 5.98 38.89 -11.07
C SER A 245 5.74 40.39 -11.01
N THR A 246 6.42 41.08 -10.09
CA THR A 246 6.41 42.54 -9.98
C THR A 246 7.75 43.18 -10.36
N THR A 247 8.72 42.35 -10.74
CA THR A 247 10.13 42.73 -10.89
C THR A 247 10.73 42.18 -12.18
N ILE A 248 9.95 42.09 -13.26
CA ILE A 248 10.45 41.65 -14.56
C ILE A 248 11.57 42.60 -15.03
N PRO A 249 12.79 42.10 -15.29
CA PRO A 249 13.93 42.91 -15.70
C PRO A 249 13.82 43.44 -17.14
N ASP A 250 14.55 44.52 -17.42
CA ASP A 250 14.62 45.14 -18.76
C ASP A 250 15.08 44.18 -19.86
N GLU A 251 15.89 43.17 -19.52
CA GLU A 251 16.42 42.17 -20.46
C GLU A 251 15.34 41.26 -21.07
N LEU A 252 14.17 41.16 -20.43
CA LEU A 252 13.03 40.40 -20.93
C LEU A 252 12.09 41.23 -21.80
N VAL A 253 12.30 42.55 -21.92
CA VAL A 253 11.45 43.41 -22.75
C VAL A 253 11.63 43.05 -24.22
N GLY A 254 10.51 42.72 -24.88
CA GLY A 254 10.47 42.23 -26.25
C GLY A 254 10.42 40.70 -26.36
N SER A 255 10.69 39.97 -25.27
CA SER A 255 10.54 38.52 -25.19
C SER A 255 9.10 38.12 -24.90
N ASN A 256 8.73 36.90 -25.26
CA ASN A 256 7.46 36.26 -24.89
C ASN A 256 7.68 35.31 -23.73
N LEU A 257 7.10 35.61 -22.57
CA LEU A 257 7.10 34.68 -21.44
C LEU A 257 5.93 33.72 -21.57
N THR A 258 6.20 32.43 -21.43
CA THR A 258 5.23 31.35 -21.51
C THR A 258 5.17 30.61 -20.18
N LEU A 259 4.03 30.68 -19.50
CA LEU A 259 3.70 29.82 -18.37
C LEU A 259 3.33 28.45 -18.94
N SER A 260 4.09 27.43 -18.56
CA SER A 260 3.89 26.03 -18.94
C SER A 260 3.53 25.23 -17.70
N VAL A 261 2.34 24.63 -17.68
CA VAL A 261 1.77 23.93 -16.53
C VAL A 261 1.54 22.46 -16.90
N ASN A 262 2.14 21.56 -16.13
CA ASN A 262 1.85 20.13 -16.19
C ASN A 262 0.77 19.81 -15.17
N VAL A 263 -0.20 19.00 -15.57
CA VAL A 263 -1.34 18.61 -14.73
C VAL A 263 -1.45 17.10 -14.64
N HIS A 264 -1.92 16.62 -13.49
CA HIS A 264 -2.33 15.23 -13.34
C HIS A 264 -3.79 15.13 -13.77
N SER A 265 -4.05 14.48 -14.90
CA SER A 265 -5.39 14.22 -15.40
C SER A 265 -5.63 12.70 -15.38
N ASP A 266 -6.87 12.28 -15.21
CA ASP A 266 -7.22 10.87 -15.37
C ASP A 266 -7.12 10.40 -16.84
N GLN A 267 -7.11 11.35 -17.78
CA GLN A 267 -6.98 11.11 -19.23
C GLN A 267 -5.54 10.95 -19.70
N ASN A 268 -4.54 11.33 -18.90
CA ASN A 268 -3.13 11.25 -19.26
C ASN A 268 -2.36 10.25 -18.38
N VAL A 269 -2.94 9.06 -18.13
CA VAL A 269 -2.32 8.01 -17.30
C VAL A 269 -1.82 6.86 -18.16
N PRO A 270 -0.51 6.76 -18.49
CA PRO A 270 0.03 5.68 -19.32
C PRO A 270 -0.26 4.27 -18.81
N ALA A 271 -0.40 4.11 -17.48
CA ALA A 271 -0.79 2.84 -16.88
C ALA A 271 -2.20 2.40 -17.30
N LEU A 272 -3.13 3.33 -17.52
CA LEU A 272 -4.47 3.03 -18.03
C LEU A 272 -4.45 2.72 -19.52
N ASP A 273 -3.65 3.42 -20.31
CA ASP A 273 -3.47 3.13 -21.73
C ASP A 273 -2.93 1.71 -21.94
N GLU A 274 -1.91 1.33 -21.17
CA GLU A 274 -1.36 -0.02 -21.19
C GLU A 274 -2.39 -1.06 -20.75
N LEU A 275 -3.19 -0.76 -19.72
CA LEU A 275 -4.29 -1.63 -19.30
C LEU A 275 -5.33 -1.80 -20.41
N PHE A 276 -5.73 -0.72 -21.06
CA PHE A 276 -6.72 -0.75 -22.15
C PHE A 276 -6.25 -1.62 -23.31
N VAL A 277 -5.01 -1.42 -23.77
CA VAL A 277 -4.41 -2.23 -24.85
C VAL A 277 -4.30 -3.70 -24.44
N THR A 278 -3.82 -3.95 -23.22
CA THR A 278 -3.60 -5.32 -22.71
C THR A 278 -4.91 -6.06 -22.48
N ALA A 279 -5.93 -5.38 -21.95
CA ALA A 279 -7.29 -5.91 -21.77
C ALA A 279 -7.95 -6.22 -23.12
N ALA A 280 -7.88 -5.29 -24.08
CA ALA A 280 -8.45 -5.47 -25.42
C ALA A 280 -7.84 -6.67 -26.16
N ASN A 281 -6.52 -6.87 -26.06
CA ASN A 281 -5.83 -8.03 -26.62
C ASN A 281 -6.28 -9.37 -26.01
N ASN A 282 -6.90 -9.34 -24.83
CA ASN A 282 -7.48 -10.49 -24.14
C ASN A 282 -9.01 -10.54 -24.23
N ALA A 283 -9.61 -9.76 -25.13
CA ALA A 283 -11.07 -9.63 -25.31
C ALA A 283 -11.80 -9.18 -24.02
N ILE A 284 -11.12 -8.47 -23.14
CA ILE A 284 -11.69 -7.87 -21.94
C ILE A 284 -12.14 -6.45 -22.28
N LEU A 285 -13.42 -6.17 -22.00
CA LEU A 285 -13.98 -4.87 -22.26
C LEU A 285 -13.77 -3.95 -21.06
N MET A 286 -13.05 -2.86 -21.29
CA MET A 286 -12.89 -1.77 -20.35
C MET A 286 -13.87 -0.65 -20.68
N ARG A 287 -14.54 -0.11 -19.65
CA ARG A 287 -15.51 0.99 -19.79
C ARG A 287 -15.29 2.00 -18.68
N GLU A 288 -15.33 3.27 -19.01
CA GLU A 288 -15.46 4.33 -18.02
C GLU A 288 -16.86 4.29 -17.40
N THR A 289 -16.94 4.58 -16.10
CA THR A 289 -18.21 4.65 -15.37
C THR A 289 -18.83 6.04 -15.47
N THR A 290 -19.89 6.30 -14.71
CA THR A 290 -20.45 7.67 -14.58
C THR A 290 -19.59 8.58 -13.70
N ARG A 291 -18.58 8.02 -13.03
CA ARG A 291 -17.61 8.76 -12.24
C ARG A 291 -16.31 8.86 -13.05
N GLU A 292 -15.90 10.10 -13.30
CA GLU A 292 -14.62 10.42 -13.93
C GLU A 292 -13.46 9.79 -13.14
N GLY A 293 -12.43 9.35 -13.86
CA GLY A 293 -11.30 8.60 -13.31
C GLY A 293 -11.61 7.17 -12.87
N GLN A 294 -12.84 6.68 -13.04
CA GLN A 294 -13.22 5.31 -12.66
C GLN A 294 -13.60 4.46 -13.86
N TYR A 295 -12.92 3.32 -13.98
CA TYR A 295 -13.05 2.36 -15.05
C TYR A 295 -13.41 0.98 -14.53
N VAL A 296 -14.11 0.21 -15.35
CA VAL A 296 -14.50 -1.17 -15.06
C VAL A 296 -14.04 -2.08 -16.19
N LEU A 297 -13.34 -3.15 -15.82
CA LEU A 297 -13.00 -4.26 -16.70
C LEU A 297 -13.97 -5.41 -16.40
N ALA A 298 -14.84 -5.72 -17.35
CA ALA A 298 -15.79 -6.83 -17.22
C ALA A 298 -15.06 -8.15 -17.46
N LEU A 299 -14.81 -8.91 -16.39
CA LEU A 299 -14.06 -10.16 -16.47
C LEU A 299 -14.98 -11.34 -16.87
N PRO A 300 -14.42 -12.42 -17.45
CA PRO A 300 -15.15 -13.61 -17.88
C PRO A 300 -15.97 -14.32 -16.81
N ASP A 301 -15.61 -14.18 -15.53
CA ASP A 301 -16.35 -14.72 -14.39
C ASP A 301 -17.59 -13.89 -14.00
N HIS A 302 -17.91 -12.85 -14.77
CA HIS A 302 -18.97 -11.88 -14.50
C HIS A 302 -18.72 -10.99 -13.28
N ASN A 303 -17.48 -10.95 -12.77
CA ASN A 303 -17.06 -9.96 -11.79
C ASN A 303 -16.40 -8.78 -12.50
N ASP A 304 -16.55 -7.61 -11.92
CA ASP A 304 -16.00 -6.38 -12.45
C ASP A 304 -14.74 -6.01 -11.67
N LEU A 305 -13.59 -5.92 -12.34
CA LEU A 305 -12.41 -5.28 -11.77
C LEU A 305 -12.56 -3.78 -11.96
N THR A 306 -12.66 -3.04 -10.86
CA THR A 306 -12.73 -1.58 -10.88
C THR A 306 -11.32 -1.01 -10.77
N VAL A 307 -11.02 0.03 -11.54
CA VAL A 307 -9.77 0.78 -11.49
C VAL A 307 -10.14 2.24 -11.30
N THR A 308 -9.66 2.85 -10.23
CA THR A 308 -9.92 4.27 -9.92
C THR A 308 -8.60 5.02 -9.90
N VAL A 309 -8.51 6.09 -10.69
CA VAL A 309 -7.41 7.05 -10.66
C VAL A 309 -7.73 8.12 -9.64
N ASP A 310 -6.80 8.35 -8.73
CA ASP A 310 -6.77 9.52 -7.87
C ASP A 310 -5.67 10.46 -8.39
N ALA A 311 -6.06 11.44 -9.19
CA ALA A 311 -5.13 12.39 -9.81
C ALA A 311 -4.49 13.33 -8.78
N GLU A 312 -5.21 13.67 -7.72
CA GLU A 312 -4.70 14.51 -6.62
C GLU A 312 -3.55 13.82 -5.88
N GLN A 313 -3.74 12.53 -5.53
CA GLN A 313 -2.73 11.75 -4.82
C GLN A 313 -1.71 11.07 -5.75
N GLY A 314 -1.98 11.08 -7.06
CA GLY A 314 -1.16 10.43 -8.07
C GLY A 314 -1.15 8.91 -7.97
N ASN A 315 -2.28 8.31 -7.60
CA ASN A 315 -2.39 6.88 -7.33
C ASN A 315 -3.47 6.19 -8.19
N ILE A 316 -3.31 4.88 -8.38
CA ILE A 316 -4.35 3.98 -8.88
C ILE A 316 -4.78 3.05 -7.76
N SER A 317 -6.09 2.89 -7.59
CA SER A 317 -6.70 1.92 -6.67
C SER A 317 -7.49 0.87 -7.42
N LEU A 318 -7.32 -0.40 -7.04
CA LEU A 318 -8.10 -1.52 -7.56
C LEU A 318 -9.28 -1.85 -6.65
N GLY A 319 -10.39 -2.23 -7.26
CA GLY A 319 -11.58 -2.73 -6.60
C GLY A 319 -12.00 -4.07 -7.18
N TYR A 320 -12.44 -4.99 -6.33
CA TYR A 320 -12.99 -6.27 -6.73
C TYR A 320 -14.19 -6.64 -5.83
N PRO A 321 -15.26 -7.30 -6.33
CA PRO A 321 -16.47 -7.54 -5.54
C PRO A 321 -16.24 -8.41 -4.30
N ASP A 322 -15.37 -9.41 -4.42
CA ASP A 322 -14.93 -10.21 -3.28
C ASP A 322 -13.67 -9.58 -2.68
N ALA A 323 -13.82 -9.02 -1.47
CA ALA A 323 -12.75 -8.33 -0.76
C ALA A 323 -11.58 -9.25 -0.32
N THR A 324 -11.73 -10.57 -0.44
CA THR A 324 -10.71 -11.54 -0.03
C THR A 324 -9.91 -12.12 -1.18
N VAL A 325 -10.32 -11.88 -2.43
CA VAL A 325 -9.61 -12.37 -3.61
C VAL A 325 -8.24 -11.70 -3.71
N GLN A 326 -7.20 -12.53 -3.73
CA GLN A 326 -5.82 -12.08 -3.76
C GLN A 326 -5.32 -11.85 -5.18
N VAL A 327 -4.26 -11.05 -5.31
CA VAL A 327 -3.63 -10.75 -6.61
C VAL A 327 -3.19 -12.05 -7.31
N VAL A 328 -2.61 -13.01 -6.58
CA VAL A 328 -2.20 -14.31 -7.14
C VAL A 328 -3.36 -15.08 -7.77
N GLU A 329 -4.56 -15.01 -7.18
CA GLU A 329 -5.75 -15.70 -7.67
C GLU A 329 -6.26 -15.06 -8.97
N LEU A 330 -6.31 -13.73 -9.02
CA LEU A 330 -6.68 -13.03 -10.26
C LEU A 330 -5.64 -13.22 -11.35
N VAL A 331 -4.35 -13.14 -11.05
CA VAL A 331 -3.28 -13.31 -12.04
C VAL A 331 -3.27 -14.72 -12.62
N HIS A 332 -3.61 -15.74 -11.81
CA HIS A 332 -3.76 -17.10 -12.29
C HIS A 332 -4.90 -17.24 -13.30
N ASN A 333 -6.06 -16.61 -13.04
CA ASN A 333 -7.20 -16.65 -13.94
C ASN A 333 -7.05 -15.71 -15.15
N TYR A 334 -6.34 -14.61 -14.97
CA TYR A 334 -6.22 -13.48 -15.88
C TYR A 334 -4.76 -13.04 -16.00
N ALA A 335 -3.97 -13.80 -16.75
CA ALA A 335 -2.52 -13.56 -16.90
C ALA A 335 -2.17 -12.13 -17.36
N PHE A 336 -3.06 -11.50 -18.13
CA PHE A 336 -2.91 -10.13 -18.61
C PHE A 336 -2.80 -9.10 -17.46
N LEU A 337 -3.50 -9.33 -16.34
CA LEU A 337 -3.40 -8.48 -15.15
C LEU A 337 -2.00 -8.58 -14.54
N GLY A 338 -1.42 -9.78 -14.54
CA GLY A 338 -0.04 -9.99 -14.06
C GLY A 338 0.98 -9.27 -14.93
N THR A 339 0.79 -9.28 -16.25
CA THR A 339 1.63 -8.51 -17.20
C THR A 339 1.54 -7.02 -16.94
N TRP A 340 0.32 -6.49 -16.84
CA TRP A 340 0.09 -5.07 -16.58
C TRP A 340 0.66 -4.63 -15.23
N LEU A 341 0.31 -5.32 -14.14
CA LEU A 341 0.82 -5.01 -12.79
C LEU A 341 2.35 -5.03 -12.74
N ARG A 342 3.03 -5.87 -13.53
CA ARG A 342 4.50 -5.87 -13.59
C ARG A 342 5.06 -4.59 -14.22
N GLY A 343 4.33 -4.00 -15.17
CA GLY A 343 4.70 -2.74 -15.82
C GLY A 343 4.51 -1.54 -14.91
N VAL A 344 3.42 -1.54 -14.12
CA VAL A 344 2.96 -0.35 -13.39
C VAL A 344 3.32 -0.31 -11.92
N LEU A 345 3.50 -1.48 -11.26
CA LEU A 345 3.89 -1.49 -9.86
C LEU A 345 5.33 -0.97 -9.67
N PRO A 346 5.60 -0.19 -8.61
CA PRO A 346 6.94 0.21 -8.26
C PRO A 346 7.85 -1.02 -8.16
N LYS A 347 8.97 -1.01 -8.89
CA LYS A 347 9.95 -2.10 -8.78
C LYS A 347 10.70 -1.94 -7.47
N ARG A 348 10.56 -2.92 -6.56
CA ARG A 348 11.45 -3.05 -5.40
C ARG A 348 12.90 -3.03 -5.94
N PRO A 349 13.80 -2.18 -5.40
CA PRO A 349 15.21 -2.26 -5.76
C PRO A 349 15.67 -3.70 -5.58
N ALA A 350 16.30 -4.26 -6.61
CA ALA A 350 16.89 -5.59 -6.52
C ALA A 350 18.06 -5.51 -5.53
N PHE A 351 17.80 -5.91 -4.28
CA PHE A 351 18.75 -6.05 -3.17
C PHE A 351 19.28 -4.74 -2.56
N ASN A 352 19.09 -4.61 -1.23
CA ASN A 352 20.00 -3.92 -0.32
C ASN A 352 20.47 -4.93 0.73
#